data_AF-A0A444K316-F1
#
_entry.id   AF-A0A444K316-F1
#
_cell.length_a   1.000
_cell.length_b   1.000
_cell.length_c   1.000
_cell.angle_alpha   90.00
_cell.angle_beta   90.00
_cell.angle_gamma   90.00
#
_symmetry.space_group_name_H-M   'P 1'
#
loop_
_entity.id
_entity.type
_entity.pdbx_description
1 polymer ?
#
loop_
_entity_poly.entity_id
_entity_poly.type
_entity_poly.pdbx_seq_one_letter_code
_entity_poly.pdbx_strand_id
1 'polypeptide(L)'
;VCGPAGRGLAHDLEGRDNVVVLHTCGKALGASGALVTAPAVICDYLVNRCRPFVYATAPSPLMAVAAATALDIVVQEPERRERLASLVALAGKRAEELGLPTSGSQILPVVVGDNGRAMALAAALQSHGFDVRGIRPPTVPEGTARLRISLTLNVGEADVSALFDALAAEWERAR
;
A
#
# COMPACT_ATOMS: atom_id res chain seq x y z
N VAL A 1 6.98 2.34 1.37
CA VAL A 1 8.02 2.77 0.41
C VAL A 1 9.09 1.68 0.38
N CYS A 2 9.55 1.23 -0.79
CA CYS A 2 10.44 0.07 -0.94
C CYS A 2 11.75 0.46 -1.63
N GLY A 3 12.75 -0.42 -1.61
CA GLY A 3 14.05 -0.18 -2.27
C GLY A 3 14.96 0.82 -1.55
N PRO A 4 16.23 0.94 -1.99
CA PRO A 4 17.19 1.88 -1.44
C PRO A 4 16.70 3.32 -1.62
N ALA A 5 16.87 4.14 -0.59
CA ALA A 5 16.36 5.51 -0.51
C ALA A 5 14.87 5.68 -0.90
N GLY A 6 14.10 4.58 -0.84
CA GLY A 6 12.69 4.59 -1.18
C GLY A 6 12.31 4.67 -2.66
N ARG A 7 13.25 4.38 -3.56
CA ARG A 7 13.07 4.46 -5.02
C ARG A 7 12.08 3.45 -5.62
N GLY A 8 11.72 2.43 -4.86
CA GLY A 8 10.80 1.37 -5.27
C GLY A 8 11.50 0.10 -5.73
N LEU A 9 10.70 -0.88 -6.15
CA LEU A 9 11.20 -2.20 -6.54
C LEU A 9 11.92 -2.21 -7.89
N ALA A 10 11.68 -1.20 -8.73
CA ALA A 10 12.30 -1.07 -10.05
C ALA A 10 13.64 -0.31 -10.03
N HIS A 11 14.18 0.03 -8.85
CA HIS A 11 15.37 0.89 -8.74
C HIS A 11 16.60 0.40 -9.53
N ASP A 12 16.80 -0.93 -9.63
CA ASP A 12 17.89 -1.55 -10.40
C ASP A 12 17.73 -1.44 -11.93
N LEU A 13 16.57 -0.97 -12.38
CA LEU A 13 16.25 -0.75 -13.79
C LEU A 13 16.30 0.73 -14.17
N GLU A 14 16.39 1.64 -13.19
CA GLU A 14 16.40 3.07 -13.43
C GLU A 14 17.64 3.49 -14.24
N GLY A 15 17.48 4.46 -15.14
CA GLY A 15 18.55 4.97 -16.01
C GLY A 15 18.74 4.20 -17.32
N ARG A 16 17.99 3.13 -17.57
CA ARG A 16 18.01 2.42 -18.86
C ARG A 16 17.18 3.15 -19.92
N ASP A 17 17.63 3.12 -21.17
CA ASP A 17 17.01 3.80 -22.31
C ASP A 17 15.63 3.25 -22.73
N ASN A 18 15.19 2.15 -22.13
CA ASN A 18 13.95 1.46 -22.45
C ASN A 18 13.05 1.21 -21.23
N VAL A 19 13.25 1.97 -20.14
CA VAL A 19 12.48 1.81 -18.90
C VAL A 19 11.62 3.05 -18.65
N VAL A 20 10.34 2.80 -18.35
CA VAL A 20 9.37 3.82 -17.92
C VAL A 20 8.82 3.37 -16.57
N VAL A 21 8.86 4.25 -15.57
CA VAL A 21 8.34 3.97 -14.23
C VAL A 21 7.28 5.01 -13.85
N LEU A 22 6.17 4.52 -13.30
CA LEU A 22 5.09 5.34 -12.78
C LEU A 22 5.08 5.28 -11.25
N HIS A 23 5.20 6.44 -10.62
CA HIS A 23 5.12 6.58 -9.17
C HIS A 23 3.85 7.37 -8.82
N THR A 24 3.01 6.84 -7.93
CA THR A 24 1.83 7.57 -7.45
C THR A 24 2.17 8.41 -6.22
N CYS A 25 1.71 9.66 -6.20
CA CYS A 25 1.81 10.53 -5.05
C CYS A 25 0.69 10.26 -4.01
N GLY A 26 -0.38 9.57 -4.44
CA GLY A 26 -1.59 9.28 -3.65
C GLY A 26 -1.49 8.16 -2.62
N LYS A 27 -0.30 7.59 -2.40
CA LYS A 27 -0.08 6.49 -1.44
C LYS A 27 0.85 6.94 -0.33
N ALA A 28 2.06 6.40 -0.30
CA ALA A 28 3.02 6.65 0.77
C ALA A 28 3.49 8.12 0.83
N LEU A 29 3.37 8.87 -0.26
CA LEU A 29 3.72 10.30 -0.29
C LEU A 29 2.60 11.21 0.25
N GLY A 30 1.40 10.68 0.52
CA GLY A 30 0.32 11.46 1.16
C GLY A 30 -0.19 12.67 0.36
N ALA A 31 0.13 12.77 -0.93
CA ALA A 31 -0.26 13.87 -1.81
C ALA A 31 -1.24 13.40 -2.89
N SER A 32 -1.40 14.13 -3.98
CA SER A 32 -2.19 13.69 -5.14
C SER A 32 -1.37 13.82 -6.43
N GLY A 33 -1.78 13.08 -7.48
CA GLY A 33 -1.05 13.02 -8.74
C GLY A 33 -0.09 11.84 -8.84
N ALA A 34 0.77 11.90 -9.85
CA ALA A 34 1.76 10.88 -10.16
C ALA A 34 2.97 11.49 -10.89
N LEU A 35 4.09 10.79 -10.81
CA LEU A 35 5.34 11.10 -11.50
C LEU A 35 5.65 9.98 -12.49
N VAL A 36 6.04 10.35 -13.70
CA VAL A 36 6.56 9.41 -14.70
C VAL A 36 8.03 9.69 -14.87
N THR A 37 8.86 8.66 -14.68
CA THR A 37 10.30 8.71 -14.98
C THR A 37 10.57 7.85 -16.21
N ALA A 38 11.24 8.43 -17.20
CA ALA A 38 11.52 7.80 -18.48
C ALA A 38 12.71 8.51 -19.17
N PRO A 39 13.32 7.91 -20.21
CA PRO A 39 14.23 8.58 -21.12
C PRO A 39 13.65 9.89 -21.65
N ALA A 40 14.50 10.90 -21.84
CA ALA A 40 14.09 12.25 -22.25
C ALA A 40 13.22 12.24 -23.51
N VAL A 41 13.59 11.45 -24.53
CA VAL A 41 12.81 11.32 -25.77
C VAL A 41 11.37 10.82 -25.54
N ILE A 42 11.17 9.95 -24.54
CA ILE A 42 9.83 9.45 -24.17
C ILE A 42 9.07 10.54 -23.39
N CYS A 43 9.72 11.23 -22.46
CA CYS A 43 9.12 12.36 -21.75
C CYS A 43 8.65 13.46 -22.72
N ASP A 44 9.50 13.85 -23.67
CA ASP A 44 9.18 14.85 -24.69
C ASP A 44 7.99 14.40 -25.54
N TYR A 45 7.98 13.13 -25.96
CA TYR A 45 6.84 12.58 -26.69
C TYR A 45 5.55 12.62 -25.86
N LEU A 46 5.59 12.22 -24.58
CA LEU A 46 4.43 12.24 -23.70
C LEU A 46 3.89 13.66 -23.49
N VAL A 47 4.75 14.64 -23.24
CA VAL A 47 4.36 16.06 -23.08
C VAL A 47 3.64 16.58 -24.33
N ASN A 48 4.07 16.15 -25.52
CA ASN A 48 3.52 16.63 -26.79
C ASN A 48 2.31 15.81 -27.31
N ARG A 49 2.15 14.54 -26.92
CA ARG A 49 1.17 13.61 -27.53
C ARG A 49 0.22 12.94 -26.55
N CYS A 50 0.51 12.93 -25.26
CA CYS A 50 -0.33 12.26 -24.27
C CYS A 50 -1.60 13.09 -24.01
N ARG A 51 -2.74 12.68 -24.59
CA ARG A 51 -4.02 13.38 -24.43
C ARG A 51 -4.41 13.61 -22.96
N PRO A 52 -4.29 12.63 -22.04
CA PRO A 52 -4.55 12.86 -20.62
C PRO A 52 -3.62 13.86 -19.93
N PHE A 53 -2.44 14.15 -20.50
CA PHE A 53 -1.55 15.20 -19.99
C PHE A 53 -1.91 16.56 -20.60
N VAL A 54 -2.06 16.63 -21.92
CA VAL A 54 -2.32 17.87 -22.67
C VAL A 54 -3.69 18.48 -22.36
N TYR A 55 -4.72 17.64 -22.19
CA TYR A 55 -6.10 18.08 -22.00
C TYR A 55 -6.58 17.96 -20.55
N ALA A 56 -5.66 17.81 -19.60
CA ALA A 56 -5.98 17.85 -18.17
C ALA A 56 -5.53 19.18 -17.56
N THR A 57 -6.23 19.60 -16.51
CA THR A 57 -5.78 20.72 -15.67
C THR A 57 -4.49 20.33 -14.96
N ALA A 58 -3.51 21.24 -14.99
CA ALA A 58 -2.25 21.03 -14.28
C ALA A 58 -2.51 20.78 -12.77
N PRO A 59 -1.69 19.94 -12.12
CA PRO A 59 -1.78 19.73 -10.67
C PRO A 59 -1.67 21.04 -9.90
N SER A 60 -2.36 21.12 -8.76
CA SER A 60 -2.25 22.27 -7.85
C SER A 60 -0.78 22.49 -7.43
N PRO A 61 -0.26 23.73 -7.47
CA PRO A 61 1.07 24.04 -6.97
C PRO A 61 1.31 23.56 -5.53
N LEU A 62 0.27 23.61 -4.68
CA LEU A 62 0.34 23.09 -3.30
C LEU A 62 0.64 21.58 -3.28
N MET A 63 0.06 20.82 -4.21
CA MET A 63 0.32 19.37 -4.32
C MET A 63 1.71 19.08 -4.86
N ALA A 64 2.26 19.93 -5.73
CA ALA A 64 3.64 19.82 -6.17
C ALA A 64 4.61 20.02 -4.99
N VAL A 65 4.38 21.04 -4.15
CA VAL A 65 5.17 21.28 -2.93
C VAL A 65 5.03 20.10 -1.97
N ALA A 66 3.81 19.63 -1.69
CA ALA A 66 3.59 18.49 -0.79
C ALA A 66 4.29 17.22 -1.28
N ALA A 67 4.24 16.92 -2.58
CA ALA A 67 4.93 15.78 -3.15
C ALA A 67 6.46 15.91 -3.07
N ALA A 68 7.01 17.10 -3.34
CA ALA A 68 8.44 17.37 -3.21
C ALA A 68 8.93 17.18 -1.76
N THR A 69 8.23 17.78 -0.80
CA THR A 69 8.55 17.62 0.63
C THR A 69 8.43 16.18 1.09
N ALA A 70 7.42 15.43 0.61
CA ALA A 70 7.30 14.01 0.92
C ALA A 70 8.47 13.17 0.37
N LEU A 71 9.01 13.53 -0.81
CA LEU A 71 10.20 12.89 -1.35
C LEU A 71 11.44 13.20 -0.50
N ASP A 72 11.59 14.44 -0.04
CA ASP A 72 12.68 14.82 0.88
C ASP A 72 12.62 14.00 2.16
N ILE A 73 11.45 13.87 2.78
CA ILE A 73 11.22 13.04 3.98
C ILE A 73 11.60 11.57 3.70
N VAL A 74 11.21 11.01 2.55
CA VAL A 74 11.53 9.62 2.21
C VAL A 74 13.04 9.35 2.17
N VAL A 75 13.82 10.34 1.74
CA VAL A 75 15.29 10.26 1.66
C VAL A 75 15.92 10.53 3.02
N GLN A 76 15.45 11.56 3.74
CA GLN A 76 16.07 12.06 4.97
C GLN A 76 15.69 11.28 6.22
N GLU A 77 14.53 10.60 6.23
CA GLU A 77 13.99 9.86 7.38
C GLU A 77 13.90 8.35 7.09
N PRO A 78 15.03 7.64 6.87
CA PRO A 78 15.05 6.20 6.58
C PRO A 78 14.46 5.34 7.70
N GLU A 79 14.53 5.80 8.96
CA GLU A 79 14.02 5.13 10.15
C GLU A 79 12.50 4.87 10.07
N ARG A 80 11.75 5.69 9.31
CA ARG A 80 10.32 5.44 9.04
C ARG A 80 10.12 4.11 8.30
N ARG A 81 10.96 3.83 7.31
CA ARG A 81 10.87 2.57 6.54
C ARG A 81 11.28 1.38 7.39
N GLU A 82 12.30 1.55 8.22
CA GLU A 82 12.75 0.52 9.17
C GLU A 82 11.66 0.19 10.19
N ARG A 83 11.03 1.20 10.81
CA ARG A 83 9.92 1.01 11.73
C ARG A 83 8.74 0.29 11.07
N LEU A 84 8.39 0.67 9.83
CA LEU A 84 7.33 -0.03 9.10
C LEU A 84 7.73 -1.48 8.81
N ALA A 85 8.99 -1.76 8.49
CA ALA A 85 9.47 -3.12 8.28
C ALA A 85 9.37 -3.97 9.55
N SER A 86 9.65 -3.39 10.73
CA SER A 86 9.44 -4.06 12.02
C SER A 86 7.96 -4.41 12.26
N LEU A 87 7.03 -3.49 11.96
CA LEU A 87 5.60 -3.76 12.05
C LEU A 87 5.16 -4.87 11.07
N VAL A 88 5.70 -4.88 9.85
CA VAL A 88 5.46 -5.94 8.87
C VAL A 88 5.97 -7.29 9.36
N ALA A 89 7.16 -7.33 9.95
CA ALA A 89 7.72 -8.56 10.51
C ALA A 89 6.89 -9.08 11.69
N LEU A 90 6.44 -8.20 12.59
CA LEU A 90 5.54 -8.56 13.68
C LEU A 90 4.23 -9.13 13.13
N ALA A 91 3.56 -8.42 12.23
CA ALA A 91 2.32 -8.86 11.62
C ALA A 91 2.48 -10.18 10.85
N GLY A 92 3.63 -10.41 10.23
CA GLY A 92 3.98 -11.68 9.60
C GLY A 92 4.00 -12.84 10.60
N LYS A 93 4.70 -12.69 11.73
CA LYS A 93 4.73 -13.70 12.80
C LYS A 93 3.33 -14.01 13.33
N ARG A 94 2.53 -12.96 13.58
CA ARG A 94 1.14 -13.09 14.07
C ARG A 94 0.23 -13.76 13.04
N ALA A 95 0.45 -13.54 11.75
CA ALA A 95 -0.27 -14.24 10.68
C ALA A 95 0.08 -15.74 10.66
N GLU A 96 1.36 -16.08 10.80
CA GLU A 96 1.83 -17.48 10.85
C GLU A 96 1.21 -18.26 12.02
N GLU A 97 1.08 -17.62 13.19
CA GLU A 97 0.41 -18.19 14.37
C GLU A 97 -1.06 -18.57 14.09
N LEU A 98 -1.72 -17.87 13.16
CA LEU A 98 -3.09 -18.15 12.71
C LEU A 98 -3.16 -19.09 11.48
N GLY A 99 -2.02 -19.60 11.01
CA GLY A 99 -1.94 -20.40 9.78
C GLY A 99 -2.21 -19.59 8.51
N LEU A 100 -2.06 -18.26 8.56
CA LEU A 100 -2.20 -17.36 7.42
C LEU A 100 -0.85 -17.11 6.75
N PRO A 101 -0.80 -16.93 5.42
CA PRO A 101 0.44 -16.67 4.71
C PRO A 101 0.99 -15.27 5.06
N THR A 102 2.31 -15.15 5.14
CA THR A 102 2.98 -13.86 5.27
C THR A 102 2.98 -13.10 3.94
N SER A 103 2.79 -11.78 3.99
CA SER A 103 2.86 -10.96 2.77
C SER A 103 4.28 -10.55 2.39
N GLY A 104 5.19 -10.40 3.37
CA GLY A 104 6.47 -9.71 3.17
C GLY A 104 6.35 -8.21 2.84
N SER A 105 5.16 -7.61 2.98
CA SER A 105 4.90 -6.19 2.71
C SER A 105 3.92 -5.61 3.73
N GLN A 106 3.76 -4.28 3.71
CA GLN A 106 2.78 -3.56 4.53
C GLN A 106 1.31 -3.83 4.15
N ILE A 107 1.05 -4.57 3.08
CA ILE A 107 -0.30 -4.96 2.66
C ILE A 107 -0.48 -6.44 2.94
N LEU A 108 -1.24 -6.79 3.97
CA LEU A 108 -1.48 -8.18 4.37
C LEU A 108 -2.87 -8.62 3.90
N PRO A 109 -2.97 -9.45 2.85
CA PRO A 109 -4.23 -10.02 2.42
C PRO A 109 -4.59 -11.23 3.30
N VAL A 110 -5.78 -11.22 3.88
CA VAL A 110 -6.35 -12.39 4.58
C VAL A 110 -7.46 -12.96 3.70
N VAL A 111 -7.15 -14.03 2.97
CA VAL A 111 -8.10 -14.64 2.02
C VAL A 111 -9.12 -15.48 2.77
N VAL A 112 -10.39 -15.12 2.64
CA VAL A 112 -11.54 -15.77 3.29
C VAL A 112 -12.33 -16.63 2.31
N GLY A 113 -12.35 -16.22 1.04
CA GLY A 113 -13.03 -16.90 -0.06
C GLY A 113 -14.47 -16.44 -0.24
N ASP A 114 -15.32 -16.70 0.75
CA ASP A 114 -16.73 -16.33 0.73
C ASP A 114 -16.96 -14.83 0.99
N ASN A 115 -17.90 -14.24 0.24
CA ASN A 115 -18.23 -12.82 0.32
C ASN A 115 -18.88 -12.46 1.66
N GLY A 116 -19.85 -13.26 2.12
CA GLY A 116 -20.59 -13.00 3.35
C GLY A 116 -19.67 -13.06 4.56
N ARG A 117 -18.87 -14.13 4.66
CA ARG A 117 -17.85 -14.32 5.71
C ARG A 117 -16.82 -13.20 5.71
N ALA A 118 -16.30 -12.80 4.54
CA ALA A 118 -15.33 -11.71 4.46
C ALA A 118 -15.91 -10.37 4.95
N MET A 119 -17.17 -10.06 4.62
CA MET A 119 -17.81 -8.82 5.08
C MET A 119 -18.17 -8.87 6.57
N ALA A 120 -18.64 -10.01 7.06
CA ALA A 120 -18.96 -10.21 8.47
C ALA A 120 -17.70 -10.08 9.34
N LEU A 121 -16.60 -10.70 8.93
CA LEU A 121 -15.32 -10.60 9.63
C LEU A 121 -14.79 -9.15 9.63
N ALA A 122 -14.90 -8.44 8.50
CA ALA A 122 -14.53 -7.02 8.43
C ALA A 122 -15.37 -6.17 9.40
N ALA A 123 -16.68 -6.40 9.44
CA ALA A 123 -17.58 -5.68 10.35
C ALA A 123 -17.29 -5.99 11.82
N ALA A 124 -16.96 -7.24 12.15
CA ALA A 124 -16.56 -7.62 13.50
C ALA A 124 -15.29 -6.88 13.93
N LEU A 125 -14.23 -6.89 13.10
CA LEU A 125 -13.00 -6.13 13.38
C LEU A 125 -13.24 -4.62 13.53
N GLN A 126 -14.16 -4.06 12.74
CA GLN A 126 -14.56 -2.66 12.88
C GLN A 126 -15.26 -2.38 14.21
N SER A 127 -16.06 -3.32 14.72
CA SER A 127 -16.68 -3.21 16.05
C SER A 127 -15.66 -3.25 17.19
N HIS A 128 -14.51 -3.89 16.96
CA HIS A 128 -13.34 -3.85 17.85
C HIS A 128 -12.48 -2.58 17.68
N GLY A 129 -12.88 -1.64 16.81
CA GLY A 129 -12.19 -0.36 16.58
C GLY A 129 -11.16 -0.38 15.46
N PHE A 130 -11.01 -1.48 14.71
CA PHE A 130 -10.05 -1.57 13.60
C PHE A 130 -10.73 -1.31 12.25
N ASP A 131 -10.29 -0.28 11.51
CA ASP A 131 -10.80 0.02 10.17
C ASP A 131 -10.26 -0.95 9.10
N VAL A 132 -10.58 -2.23 9.24
CA VAL A 132 -10.26 -3.28 8.27
C VAL A 132 -11.43 -3.45 7.33
N ARG A 133 -11.18 -3.33 6.02
CA ARG A 133 -12.20 -3.46 4.98
C ARG A 133 -12.09 -4.81 4.29
N GLY A 134 -13.24 -5.42 4.06
CA GLY A 134 -13.36 -6.56 3.17
C GLY A 134 -13.35 -6.12 1.71
N ILE A 135 -12.77 -6.94 0.85
CA ILE A 135 -12.71 -6.79 -0.60
C ILE A 135 -13.35 -8.03 -1.23
N ARG A 136 -14.26 -7.80 -2.16
CA ARG A 136 -15.04 -8.83 -2.87
C ARG A 136 -15.12 -8.52 -4.36
N PRO A 137 -15.63 -9.42 -5.22
CA PRO A 137 -15.88 -9.12 -6.62
C PRO A 137 -16.67 -7.82 -6.83
N PRO A 138 -16.37 -7.03 -7.88
CA PRO A 138 -15.45 -7.33 -8.99
C PRO A 138 -13.98 -6.99 -8.74
N THR A 139 -13.62 -6.47 -7.55
CA THR A 139 -12.24 -6.04 -7.25
C THR A 139 -11.25 -7.19 -7.10
N VAL A 140 -11.74 -8.37 -6.68
CA VAL A 140 -10.98 -9.63 -6.63
C VAL A 140 -11.76 -10.73 -7.35
N PRO A 141 -11.10 -11.78 -7.87
CA PRO A 141 -11.78 -12.92 -8.48
C PRO A 141 -12.81 -13.56 -7.54
N GLU A 142 -13.84 -14.17 -8.13
CA GLU A 142 -14.84 -14.96 -7.38
C GLU A 142 -14.17 -16.04 -6.53
N GLY A 143 -14.74 -16.32 -5.36
CA GLY A 143 -14.18 -17.28 -4.40
C GLY A 143 -12.87 -16.84 -3.74
N THR A 144 -12.44 -15.59 -3.92
CA THR A 144 -11.21 -15.05 -3.31
C THR A 144 -11.43 -13.76 -2.49
N ALA A 145 -12.66 -13.58 -1.98
CA ALA A 145 -12.97 -12.48 -1.07
C ALA A 145 -11.99 -12.48 0.11
N ARG A 146 -11.56 -11.29 0.54
CA ARG A 146 -10.45 -11.15 1.48
C ARG A 146 -10.55 -9.89 2.30
N LEU A 147 -9.90 -9.86 3.45
CA LEU A 147 -9.55 -8.61 4.11
C LEU A 147 -8.24 -8.08 3.51
N ARG A 148 -8.09 -6.76 3.46
CA ARG A 148 -6.81 -6.14 3.11
C ARG A 148 -6.34 -5.24 4.25
N ILE A 149 -5.55 -5.82 5.15
CA ILE A 149 -4.92 -5.06 6.23
C ILE A 149 -3.77 -4.25 5.62
N SER A 150 -3.74 -2.95 5.88
CA SER A 150 -2.70 -2.04 5.35
C SER A 150 -2.02 -1.37 6.54
N LEU A 151 -0.81 -1.80 6.88
CA LEU A 151 -0.03 -1.24 7.97
C LEU A 151 0.49 0.15 7.60
N THR A 152 0.45 1.05 8.57
CA THR A 152 0.97 2.42 8.46
C THR A 152 1.80 2.75 9.69
N LEU A 153 2.44 3.93 9.70
CA LEU A 153 3.17 4.41 10.88
C LEU A 153 2.28 5.16 11.89
N ASN A 154 0.96 5.18 11.66
CA ASN A 154 -0.01 5.75 12.60
C ASN A 154 -0.41 4.78 13.71
N VAL A 155 0.13 3.56 13.69
CA VAL A 155 -0.10 2.50 14.68
C VAL A 155 1.23 2.01 15.28
N GLY A 156 1.17 1.42 16.46
CA GLY A 156 2.28 0.78 17.14
C GLY A 156 2.19 -0.75 17.13
N GLU A 157 3.22 -1.39 17.70
CA GLU A 157 3.26 -2.85 17.84
C GLU A 157 2.10 -3.40 18.68
N ALA A 158 1.68 -2.67 19.71
CA ALA A 158 0.53 -3.04 20.53
C ALA A 158 -0.77 -3.08 19.73
N ASP A 159 -1.01 -2.09 18.85
CA ASP A 159 -2.19 -2.04 17.99
C ASP A 159 -2.19 -3.20 16.98
N VAL A 160 -1.01 -3.50 16.41
CA VAL A 160 -0.85 -4.66 15.51
C VAL A 160 -1.16 -5.95 16.26
N SER A 161 -0.59 -6.16 17.45
CA SER A 161 -0.87 -7.37 18.24
C SER A 161 -2.35 -7.50 18.59
N ALA A 162 -2.98 -6.41 19.04
CA ALA A 162 -4.40 -6.37 19.37
C ALA A 162 -5.30 -6.65 18.15
N LEU A 163 -4.95 -6.13 16.97
CA LEU A 163 -5.65 -6.45 15.73
C LEU A 163 -5.61 -7.96 15.44
N PHE A 164 -4.46 -8.60 15.61
CA PHE A 164 -4.32 -10.03 15.37
C PHE A 164 -5.00 -10.88 16.45
N ASP A 165 -5.05 -10.43 17.70
CA ASP A 165 -5.85 -11.10 18.76
C ASP A 165 -7.35 -11.04 18.42
N ALA A 166 -7.85 -9.88 18.01
CA ALA A 166 -9.23 -9.73 17.56
C ALA A 166 -9.52 -10.58 16.31
N LEU A 167 -8.60 -10.57 15.35
CA LEU A 167 -8.71 -11.43 14.16
C LEU A 167 -8.78 -12.90 14.55
N ALA A 168 -7.92 -13.39 15.43
CA ALA A 168 -7.93 -14.77 15.89
C ALA A 168 -9.29 -15.15 16.50
N ALA A 169 -9.80 -14.32 17.41
CA ALA A 169 -11.06 -14.55 18.11
C ALA A 169 -12.27 -14.60 17.17
N GLU A 170 -12.28 -13.75 16.13
CA GLU A 170 -13.35 -13.75 15.12
C GLU A 170 -13.16 -14.82 14.04
N TRP A 171 -11.92 -15.19 13.74
CA TRP A 171 -11.58 -16.21 12.75
C TRP A 171 -12.08 -17.60 13.17
N GLU A 172 -11.96 -17.93 14.45
CA GLU A 172 -12.51 -19.18 15.01
C GLU A 172 -14.03 -19.21 14.99
N ARG A 173 -14.70 -18.08 15.29
CA ARG A 173 -16.17 -17.98 15.27
C ARG A 173 -16.76 -18.06 13.87
N ALA A 174 -15.99 -17.62 12.87
CA ALA A 174 -16.39 -17.59 11.47
C ALA A 174 -16.04 -18.88 10.71
N ARG A 175 -15.42 -19.86 11.37
CA ARG A 175 -15.10 -21.18 10.83
C ARG A 175 -16.25 -22.16 11.06
#